data_AF-A0A8X7CSK5-F1
#
_entry.id   AF-A0A8X7CSK5-F1
#
_cell.length_a   1.000
_cell.length_b   1.000
_cell.length_c   1.000
_cell.angle_alpha   90.00
_cell.angle_beta   90.00
_cell.angle_gamma   90.00
#
_symmetry.space_group_name_H-M   'P 1'
#
loop_
_entity.id
_entity.type
_entity.pdbx_description
1 polymer ?
#
loop_
_entity_poly.entity_id
_entity_poly.type
_entity_poly.pdbx_seq_one_letter_code
_entity_poly.pdbx_strand_id
1 'polypeptide(L)'
;MLMILKSNDMHPYPLQEVQLLEMHDLQLRLTCSLRYLQKKVKNPLLPASVLIADKAYFRRDRVFSVLKTNVGGRYVLKLHRYVDITGYRLIAAYLLSNCLKGTDYFIYFQQVLPKLLDNELVSTEMHPSLWYQLDGSSTHFLYATI
;
A
#
# COMPACT_ATOMS: atom_id res chain seq x y z
N MET A 1 8.63 9.82 11.41
CA MET A 1 7.21 9.41 11.58
C MET A 1 7.05 8.24 12.57
N LEU A 2 7.74 7.10 12.40
CA LEU A 2 7.70 5.97 13.37
C LEU A 2 8.11 6.35 14.80
N MET A 3 9.12 7.21 14.97
CA MET A 3 9.51 7.73 16.28
C MET A 3 8.43 8.60 16.94
N ILE A 4 7.70 9.40 16.15
CA ILE A 4 6.63 10.27 16.65
C ILE A 4 5.42 9.43 17.10
N LEU A 5 5.10 8.35 16.37
CA LEU A 5 4.04 7.42 16.76
C LEU A 5 4.43 6.64 18.03
N LYS A 6 5.69 6.20 18.14
CA LYS A 6 6.22 5.54 19.34
C LYS A 6 6.24 6.47 20.55
N SER A 7 6.67 7.72 20.38
CA SER A 7 6.80 8.68 21.48
C SER A 7 5.46 9.16 22.02
N ASN A 8 4.38 9.02 21.25
CA ASN A 8 3.03 9.41 21.64
C ASN A 8 2.13 8.22 21.97
N ASP A 9 2.70 7.02 22.14
CA ASP A 9 1.95 5.78 22.40
C ASP A 9 0.86 5.46 21.34
N MET A 10 1.02 6.07 20.17
CA MET A 10 0.15 5.91 19.00
C MET A 10 0.73 4.91 18.01
N HIS A 11 1.73 4.11 18.40
CA HIS A 11 2.27 3.05 17.56
C HIS A 11 1.29 1.89 17.59
N PRO A 12 0.41 1.73 16.60
CA PRO A 12 -0.58 0.69 16.67
C PRO A 12 0.05 -0.52 16.00
N TYR A 13 0.23 -1.62 16.71
CA TYR A 13 -0.30 -2.93 16.34
C TYR A 13 0.10 -3.84 17.50
N PRO A 14 -0.82 -4.31 18.36
CA PRO A 14 -0.52 -5.51 19.12
C PRO A 14 -0.07 -6.58 18.12
N LEU A 15 1.01 -7.31 18.43
CA LEU A 15 1.41 -8.48 17.66
C LEU A 15 0.17 -9.37 17.53
N GLN A 16 -0.45 -9.36 16.35
CA GLN A 16 -1.51 -10.29 16.02
C GLN A 16 -0.84 -11.55 15.51
N GLU A 17 -1.42 -12.71 15.83
CA GLU A 17 -1.18 -13.91 15.04
C GLU A 17 -1.48 -13.56 13.59
N VAL A 18 -0.41 -13.41 12.81
CA VAL A 18 -0.51 -13.40 11.35
C VAL A 18 -1.19 -14.71 10.98
N GLN A 19 -2.06 -14.68 9.97
CA GLN A 19 -2.72 -15.86 9.42
C GLN A 19 -1.75 -17.06 9.42
N LEU A 20 -2.19 -18.19 9.97
CA LEU A 20 -1.39 -19.42 10.01
C LEU A 20 -0.93 -19.72 8.58
N LEU A 21 0.38 -19.72 8.36
CA LEU A 21 0.95 -19.99 7.06
C LEU A 21 0.89 -21.48 6.79
N GLU A 22 0.23 -21.86 5.70
CA GLU A 22 0.25 -23.23 5.23
C GLU A 22 1.46 -23.47 4.31
N MET A 23 1.82 -24.74 4.09
CA MET A 23 2.95 -25.09 3.22
C MET A 23 2.79 -24.54 1.80
N HIS A 24 1.56 -24.39 1.31
CA HIS A 24 1.30 -23.83 -0.01
C HIS A 24 1.59 -22.32 -0.07
N ASP A 25 1.42 -21.59 1.03
CA ASP A 25 1.79 -20.17 1.13
C ASP A 25 3.30 -19.97 1.06
N LEU A 26 4.07 -20.90 1.67
CA LEU A 26 5.53 -20.83 1.69
C LEU A 26 6.10 -20.81 0.27
N GLN A 27 5.63 -21.70 -0.60
CA GLN A 27 6.14 -21.79 -1.97
C GLN A 27 5.86 -20.51 -2.77
N LEU A 28 4.66 -19.94 -2.61
CA LEU A 28 4.29 -18.69 -3.27
C LEU A 28 5.14 -17.52 -2.79
N ARG A 29 5.36 -17.41 -1.48
CA ARG A 29 6.18 -16.35 -0.87
C ARG A 29 7.66 -16.47 -1.24
N LEU A 30 8.21 -17.68 -1.26
CA LEU A 30 9.59 -17.93 -1.72
C LEU A 30 9.74 -17.55 -3.18
N THR A 31 8.81 -17.99 -4.04
CA THR A 31 8.84 -17.67 -5.47
C THR A 31 8.77 -16.16 -5.71
N CYS A 32 7.89 -15.45 -5.01
CA CYS A 32 7.78 -13.99 -5.09
C CYS A 32 9.10 -13.32 -4.64
N SER A 33 9.63 -13.73 -3.49
CA SER A 33 10.86 -13.17 -2.92
C SER A 33 12.07 -13.40 -3.83
N LEU A 34 12.24 -14.61 -4.35
CA LEU A 34 13.34 -14.96 -5.25
C LEU A 34 13.26 -14.17 -6.56
N ARG A 35 12.06 -14.04 -7.15
CA ARG A 35 11.86 -13.23 -8.36
C ARG A 35 12.19 -11.76 -8.12
N TYR A 36 11.79 -11.22 -6.97
CA TYR A 36 12.14 -9.84 -6.60
C TYR A 36 13.66 -9.67 -6.46
N LEU A 37 14.34 -10.58 -5.76
CA LEU A 37 15.80 -10.54 -5.60
C LEU A 37 16.52 -10.64 -6.95
N GLN A 38 16.08 -11.53 -7.83
CA GLN A 38 16.64 -11.64 -9.19
C GLN A 38 16.48 -10.35 -9.99
N LYS A 39 15.32 -9.69 -9.90
CA LYS A 39 15.11 -8.39 -10.54
C LYS A 39 15.98 -7.30 -9.93
N LYS A 40 16.15 -7.29 -8.60
CA LYS A 40 17.02 -6.34 -7.90
C LYS A 40 18.49 -6.51 -8.29
N VAL A 41 18.96 -7.75 -8.49
CA VAL A 41 20.32 -8.00 -8.98
C VAL A 41 20.53 -7.38 -10.37
N LYS A 42 19.53 -7.49 -11.25
CA LYS A 42 19.58 -6.88 -12.60
C LYS A 42 19.41 -5.36 -12.60
N ASN A 43 18.61 -4.84 -11.67
CA ASN A 43 18.36 -3.42 -11.48
C ASN A 43 18.46 -3.06 -9.99
N PRO A 44 19.65 -2.63 -9.52
CA PRO A 44 19.87 -2.25 -8.13
C PRO A 44 18.96 -1.11 -7.64
N LEU A 45 18.46 -0.27 -8.57
CA LEU A 45 17.55 0.84 -8.27
C LEU A 45 16.09 0.43 -8.21
N LEU A 46 15.75 -0.84 -8.48
CA LEU A 46 14.37 -1.33 -8.40
C LEU A 46 13.66 -0.98 -7.07
N PRO A 47 14.28 -1.13 -5.88
CA PRO A 47 13.60 -0.76 -4.64
C PRO A 47 13.22 0.72 -4.62
N ALA A 48 14.09 1.57 -5.21
CA ALA A 48 13.87 3.00 -5.30
C ALA A 48 12.81 3.38 -6.35
N SER A 49 12.26 2.44 -7.10
CA SER A 49 11.15 2.69 -8.04
C SER A 49 9.86 2.02 -7.62
N VAL A 50 9.75 1.52 -6.38
CA VAL A 50 8.51 0.91 -5.87
C VAL A 50 7.67 1.96 -5.13
N LEU A 51 6.46 2.16 -5.63
CA LEU A 51 5.37 2.85 -4.95
C LEU A 51 4.54 1.82 -4.18
N ILE A 52 4.63 1.85 -2.86
CA ILE A 52 3.92 0.94 -1.97
C ILE A 52 2.68 1.66 -1.44
N ALA A 53 1.53 1.00 -1.51
CA ALA A 53 0.30 1.59 -1.00
C ALA A 53 -0.56 0.62 -0.19
N ASP A 54 -0.98 1.07 1.00
CA ASP A 54 -1.76 0.28 1.96
C ASP A 54 -2.99 1.05 2.46
N LYS A 55 -3.97 0.34 3.00
CA LYS A 55 -5.22 0.86 3.55
C LYS A 55 -5.18 0.86 5.07
N ALA A 56 -5.41 2.03 5.65
CA ALA A 56 -5.63 2.19 7.08
C ALA A 56 -7.06 2.65 7.33
N TYR A 57 -7.68 2.12 8.38
CA TYR A 57 -9.04 2.46 8.79
C TYR A 57 -9.00 3.35 10.01
N PHE A 58 -9.79 4.42 9.99
CA PHE A 58 -9.80 5.41 11.05
C PHE A 58 -11.15 5.42 11.77
N ARG A 59 -11.07 5.49 13.10
CA ARG A 59 -12.16 5.87 13.99
C ARG A 59 -11.78 7.16 14.70
N ARG A 60 -12.77 7.89 15.23
CA ARG A 60 -12.56 9.16 15.94
C ARG A 60 -11.54 9.05 17.09
N ASP A 61 -11.35 7.85 17.62
CA ASP A 61 -10.51 7.57 18.77
C ASP A 61 -9.26 6.73 18.47
N ARG A 62 -9.17 6.04 17.30
CA ARG A 62 -8.08 5.05 17.03
C ARG A 62 -7.82 4.83 15.53
N VAL A 63 -6.58 4.42 15.21
CA VAL A 63 -6.12 3.98 13.88
C VAL A 63 -5.94 2.46 13.85
N PHE A 64 -6.44 1.78 12.82
CA PHE A 64 -6.34 0.33 12.64
C PHE A 64 -5.79 -0.03 11.25
N SER A 65 -4.86 -0.99 11.18
CA SER A 65 -4.51 -1.71 9.96
C SER A 65 -5.34 -2.99 9.89
N VAL A 66 -5.78 -3.35 8.69
CA VAL A 66 -6.80 -4.37 8.46
C VAL A 66 -6.23 -5.75 8.67
N LEU A 67 -6.47 -6.32 9.85
CA LEU A 67 -6.49 -7.78 10.00
C LEU A 67 -7.69 -8.28 10.81
N LYS A 68 -8.66 -7.42 11.17
CA LYS A 68 -9.91 -7.89 11.79
C LYS A 68 -11.16 -7.32 11.12
N THR A 69 -11.97 -8.29 10.71
CA THR A 69 -13.27 -8.27 10.06
C THR A 69 -14.34 -7.50 10.86
N ASN A 70 -15.36 -7.02 10.13
CA ASN A 70 -16.69 -6.57 10.60
C ASN A 70 -16.83 -5.29 11.43
N VAL A 71 -15.76 -4.55 11.74
CA VAL A 71 -15.92 -3.30 12.50
C VAL A 71 -15.83 -2.09 11.57
N GLY A 72 -17.00 -1.58 11.14
CA GLY A 72 -17.10 -0.41 10.26
C GLY A 72 -16.19 0.74 10.72
N GLY A 73 -15.13 0.97 9.96
CA GLY A 73 -14.40 2.23 9.98
C GLY A 73 -15.27 3.30 9.32
N ARG A 74 -15.20 4.54 9.82
CA ARG A 74 -15.95 5.66 9.21
C ARG A 74 -15.22 6.26 8.03
N TYR A 75 -13.94 5.96 7.87
CA TYR A 75 -13.13 6.39 6.73
C TYR A 75 -12.02 5.37 6.45
N VAL A 76 -11.72 5.19 5.16
CA VAL A 76 -10.57 4.41 4.69
C VAL A 76 -9.55 5.39 4.13
N LEU A 77 -8.32 5.38 4.63
CA LEU A 77 -7.23 6.17 4.08
C LEU A 77 -6.32 5.26 3.27
N LYS A 78 -6.11 5.60 2.01
CA LYS A 78 -5.04 5.01 1.19
C LYS A 78 -3.78 5.84 1.38
N LEU A 79 -2.73 5.20 1.85
CA LEU A 79 -1.43 5.84 2.04
C LEU A 79 -0.49 5.35 0.95
N HIS A 80 0.16 6.29 0.27
CA HIS A 80 1.15 6.05 -0.78
C HIS A 80 2.52 6.40 -0.26
N ARG A 81 3.41 5.42 -0.23
CA ARG A 81 4.79 5.59 0.17
C ARG A 81 5.70 5.26 -0.98
N TYR A 82 6.56 6.20 -1.32
CA TYR A 82 7.69 5.96 -2.17
C TYR A 82 8.84 5.43 -1.35
N VAL A 83 9.62 4.53 -1.92
CA VAL A 83 10.95 4.23 -1.40
C VAL A 83 11.94 4.85 -2.37
N ASP A 84 12.86 5.65 -1.89
CA ASP A 84 14.03 6.09 -2.63
C ASP A 84 15.32 5.65 -1.91
N ILE A 85 16.48 6.07 -2.41
CA ILE A 85 17.78 5.78 -1.78
C ILE A 85 17.91 6.37 -0.36
N THR A 86 17.11 7.37 -0.01
CA THR A 86 17.08 8.03 1.31
C THR A 86 16.08 7.38 2.26
N GLY A 87 15.23 6.47 1.78
CA GLY A 87 14.27 5.70 2.57
C GLY A 87 12.83 5.91 2.11
N TYR A 88 11.88 5.79 3.04
CA TYR A 88 10.46 5.91 2.73
C TYR A 88 10.01 7.37 2.80
N ARG A 89 9.38 7.87 1.73
CA ARG A 89 8.69 9.17 1.71
C ARG A 89 7.19 8.94 1.57
N LEU A 90 6.41 9.62 2.41
CA LEU A 90 4.95 9.66 2.22
C LEU A 90 4.67 10.63 1.07
N ILE A 91 4.16 10.11 -0.04
CA ILE A 91 3.77 10.95 -1.20
C ILE A 91 2.36 11.47 -0.98
N ALA A 92 1.42 10.58 -0.65
CA ALA A 92 0.02 10.99 -0.59
C ALA A 92 -0.76 10.19 0.44
N ALA A 93 -1.79 10.84 0.96
CA ALA A 93 -2.84 10.24 1.75
C ALA A 93 -4.17 10.62 1.11
N TYR A 94 -4.95 9.61 0.70
CA TYR A 94 -6.23 9.84 0.04
C TYR A 94 -7.37 9.16 0.78
N LEU A 95 -8.44 9.91 1.03
CA LEU A 95 -9.61 9.41 1.73
C LEU A 95 -10.53 8.69 0.73
N LEU A 96 -10.65 7.38 0.91
CA LEU A 96 -11.55 6.52 0.17
C LEU A 96 -12.89 6.38 0.92
N SER A 97 -13.94 6.11 0.16
CA SER A 97 -15.26 5.79 0.72
C SER A 97 -15.20 4.53 1.59
N ASN A 98 -16.13 4.39 2.55
CA ASN A 98 -16.16 3.21 3.44
C ASN A 98 -16.52 1.91 2.74
N CYS A 99 -17.18 1.98 1.59
CA CYS A 99 -17.66 0.83 0.84
C CYS A 99 -16.96 0.78 -0.51
N LEU A 100 -15.65 0.51 -0.49
CA LEU A 100 -14.83 0.43 -1.68
C LEU A 100 -15.29 -0.71 -2.60
N LYS A 101 -15.78 -0.34 -3.78
CA LYS A 101 -16.03 -1.23 -4.92
C LYS A 101 -14.82 -1.22 -5.84
N GLY A 102 -14.71 -2.21 -6.73
CA GLY A 102 -13.67 -2.23 -7.77
C GLY A 102 -13.69 -0.97 -8.64
N THR A 103 -14.87 -0.41 -8.89
CA THR A 103 -15.05 0.86 -9.62
C THR A 103 -14.40 2.06 -8.92
N ASP A 104 -14.43 2.11 -7.59
CA ASP A 104 -13.80 3.20 -6.82
C ASP A 104 -12.28 3.13 -6.97
N TYR A 105 -11.72 1.93 -6.99
CA TYR A 105 -10.30 1.71 -7.25
C TYR A 105 -9.91 2.07 -8.67
N PHE A 106 -10.74 1.72 -9.64
CA PHE A 106 -10.51 2.06 -11.03
C PHE A 106 -10.45 3.59 -11.22
N ILE A 107 -11.45 4.31 -10.70
CA ILE A 107 -11.46 5.78 -10.71
C ILE A 107 -10.25 6.33 -9.97
N TYR A 108 -9.91 5.77 -8.81
CA TYR A 108 -8.75 6.18 -8.04
C TYR A 108 -7.46 6.07 -8.87
N PHE A 109 -7.21 4.91 -9.48
CA PHE A 109 -6.00 4.67 -10.27
C PHE A 109 -5.92 5.51 -11.55
N GLN A 110 -7.05 5.73 -12.22
CA GLN A 110 -7.05 6.46 -13.49
C GLN A 110 -7.09 7.97 -13.32
N GLN A 111 -7.81 8.48 -12.32
CA GLN A 111 -8.16 9.91 -12.26
C GLN A 111 -7.56 10.63 -11.06
N VAL A 112 -7.27 9.93 -9.96
CA VAL A 112 -6.83 10.55 -8.71
C VAL A 112 -5.33 10.36 -8.51
N LEU A 113 -4.85 9.11 -8.59
CA LEU A 113 -3.45 8.78 -8.35
C LEU A 113 -2.47 9.54 -9.26
N PRO A 114 -2.70 9.68 -10.58
CA PRO A 114 -1.78 10.42 -11.44
C PRO A 114 -1.61 11.87 -10.97
N LYS A 115 -2.71 12.53 -10.62
CA LYS A 115 -2.70 13.91 -10.10
C LYS A 115 -1.97 14.02 -8.76
N LEU A 116 -2.08 13.00 -7.90
CA LEU A 116 -1.34 12.96 -6.63
C LEU A 116 0.17 12.80 -6.86
N LEU A 117 0.57 12.05 -7.88
CA LEU A 117 1.98 11.84 -8.22
C LEU A 117 2.61 13.08 -8.87
N ASP A 118 1.88 13.75 -9.76
CA ASP A 118 2.34 14.98 -10.43
C ASP A 118 2.64 16.11 -9.43
N ASN A 119 1.91 16.16 -8.31
CA ASN A 119 2.06 17.21 -7.29
C ASN A 119 3.23 16.98 -6.31
N GLU A 120 3.71 15.75 -6.18
CA GLU A 120 4.54 15.32 -5.03
C GLU A 120 5.95 14.85 -5.46
N LEU A 121 6.54 15.51 -6.47
CA LEU A 121 7.95 15.36 -6.88
C LEU A 121 8.32 14.00 -7.51
N VAL A 122 7.35 13.15 -7.86
CA VAL A 122 7.62 12.03 -8.76
C VAL A 122 7.69 12.62 -10.17
N SER A 123 8.90 12.91 -10.66
CA SER A 123 9.07 13.45 -12.02
C SER A 123 8.32 12.57 -13.01
N THR A 124 7.60 13.16 -13.97
CA THR A 124 6.87 12.47 -15.04
C THR A 124 7.72 11.44 -15.78
N GLU A 125 9.04 11.65 -15.86
CA GLU A 125 10.02 10.70 -16.41
C GLU A 125 10.13 9.38 -15.63
N MET A 126 9.79 9.36 -14.34
CA MET A 126 9.79 8.16 -13.50
C MET A 126 8.52 7.32 -13.67
N HIS A 127 7.42 7.90 -14.15
CA HIS A 127 6.12 7.20 -14.28
C HIS A 127 6.20 5.86 -15.04
N PRO A 128 6.92 5.76 -16.18
CA PRO A 128 7.03 4.50 -16.92
C PRO A 128 7.82 3.42 -16.18
N SER A 129 8.61 3.81 -15.17
CA SER A 129 9.52 2.94 -14.44
C SER A 129 9.04 2.56 -13.02
N LEU A 130 7.91 3.12 -12.59
CA LEU A 130 7.33 2.87 -11.27
C LEU A 130 6.70 1.49 -11.19
N TRP A 131 7.06 0.76 -10.14
CA TRP A 131 6.44 -0.49 -9.74
C TRP A 131 5.43 -0.21 -8.66
N TYR A 132 4.21 -0.69 -8.84
CA TYR A 132 3.15 -0.47 -7.88
C TYR A 132 2.92 -1.72 -7.03
N GLN A 133 3.05 -1.58 -5.70
CA GLN A 133 2.88 -2.69 -4.75
C GLN A 133 1.65 -2.48 -3.86
N LEU A 134 0.75 -3.46 -3.91
CA LEU A 134 -0.49 -3.53 -3.15
C LEU A 134 -0.58 -4.86 -2.39
N ASP A 135 -1.51 -4.94 -1.43
CA ASP A 135 -1.96 -6.22 -0.89
C ASP A 135 -2.76 -7.04 -1.92
N GLY A 136 -3.01 -8.31 -1.60
CA GLY A 136 -3.76 -9.24 -2.44
C GLY A 136 -5.28 -9.13 -2.35
N SER A 137 -5.85 -8.00 -1.89
CA SER A 137 -7.30 -7.83 -1.77
C SER A 137 -8.01 -8.03 -3.11
N SER A 138 -9.11 -8.81 -3.10
CA SER A 138 -9.94 -9.06 -4.29
C SER A 138 -10.43 -7.77 -4.96
N THR A 139 -10.65 -6.70 -4.20
CA THR A 139 -11.05 -5.38 -4.72
C THR A 139 -10.05 -4.77 -5.69
N HIS A 140 -8.77 -5.16 -5.63
CA HIS A 140 -7.74 -4.70 -6.56
C HIS A 140 -7.83 -5.34 -7.97
N PHE A 141 -8.52 -6.48 -8.09
CA PHE A 141 -8.61 -7.26 -9.33
C PHE A 141 -9.99 -7.18 -10.00
N LEU A 142 -10.95 -6.51 -9.35
CA LEU A 142 -12.28 -6.31 -9.92
C LEU A 142 -12.23 -5.19 -10.96
N TYR A 143 -12.38 -5.56 -12.23
CA TYR A 143 -12.55 -4.62 -13.32
C TYR A 143 -13.88 -3.86 -13.18
N ALA A 144 -13.89 -2.60 -13.62
CA ALA A 144 -15.14 -1.93 -13.92
C ALA A 144 -15.75 -2.63 -15.14
N THR A 145 -16.79 -3.44 -14.95
CA THR A 145 -17.63 -3.87 -16.06
C THR A 145 -18.34 -2.62 -16.56
N ILE A 146 -17.90 -2.11 -17.71
CA ILE A 146 -18.55 -1.00 -18.43
C ILE A 146 -19.75 -1.57 -19.18
#